data_AF-A0A5B6VUT3-F1
#
_entry.id   AF-A0A5B6VUT3-F1
#
_cell.length_a   1.000
_cell.length_b   1.000
_cell.length_c   1.000
_cell.angle_alpha   90.00
_cell.angle_beta   90.00
_cell.angle_gamma   90.00
#
_symmetry.space_group_name_H-M   'P 1'
#
loop_
_entity.id
_entity.type
_entity.pdbx_description
1 polymer ?
#
loop_
_entity_poly.entity_id
_entity_poly.type
_entity_poly.pdbx_seq_one_letter_code
_entity_poly.pdbx_strand_id
1 'polypeptide(L)'
;MDILCGEFPYGSLLLHGQFFHMCCCAHILNLIVLDGLSHVVVDGVQRIRDSVVFWTAFDKRIKNNLYNNPQNNEDWETLEKVCERLEVFSTTTHDFSASGFPTVNIYFPKIYTLRLVISNWHSSPYDYIRKMAQLMLEKYSKYWIGVNGLMGVATILDPRYKMALIRFYFLKNI
;
A
#
# COMPACT_ATOMS: atom_id res chain seq x y z
N MET A 1 22.20 8.02 2.73
CA MET A 1 23.27 7.09 2.29
C MET A 1 24.66 7.58 2.71
N ASP A 2 24.78 8.79 3.24
CA ASP A 2 26.09 9.45 3.43
C ASP A 2 26.90 8.99 4.66
N ILE A 3 26.27 8.28 5.62
CA ILE A 3 26.96 7.80 6.83
C ILE A 3 27.91 6.62 6.51
N LEU A 4 27.65 5.87 5.43
CA LEU A 4 28.46 4.69 5.08
C LEU A 4 29.51 4.97 3.99
N CYS A 5 29.46 6.12 3.32
CA CYS A 5 30.39 6.49 2.25
C CYS A 5 31.83 6.74 2.74
N GLY A 6 32.04 6.95 4.06
CA GLY A 6 33.37 7.15 4.64
C GLY A 6 34.05 5.90 5.18
N GLU A 7 33.30 4.81 5.40
CA GLU A 7 33.76 3.63 6.14
C GLU A 7 34.13 2.45 5.21
N PHE A 8 33.60 2.41 3.98
CA PHE A 8 33.84 1.31 3.04
C PHE A 8 34.22 1.83 1.65
N PRO A 9 35.33 1.36 1.04
CA PRO A 9 35.63 1.62 -0.35
C PRO A 9 34.45 1.21 -1.25
N TYR A 10 34.17 1.97 -2.31
CA TYR A 10 33.05 1.71 -3.23
C TYR A 10 33.08 0.28 -3.85
N GLY A 11 34.26 -0.35 -3.90
CA GLY A 11 34.45 -1.74 -4.34
C GLY A 11 34.33 -2.81 -3.24
N SER A 12 34.15 -2.43 -1.97
CA SER A 12 34.00 -3.32 -0.82
C SER A 12 32.54 -3.62 -0.48
N LEU A 13 31.60 -2.86 -1.04
CA LEU A 13 30.17 -3.12 -0.86
C LEU A 13 29.75 -4.29 -1.77
N LEU A 14 29.12 -5.31 -1.18
CA LEU A 14 28.54 -6.44 -1.92
C LEU A 14 27.67 -5.91 -3.08
N LEU A 15 27.98 -6.38 -4.30
CA LEU A 15 27.27 -6.01 -5.53
C LEU A 15 27.21 -4.48 -5.76
N HIS A 16 28.33 -3.77 -5.49
CA HIS A 16 28.49 -2.32 -5.72
C HIS A 16 27.44 -1.44 -5.03
N GLY A 17 26.93 -1.88 -3.88
CA GLY A 17 25.95 -1.10 -3.14
C GLY A 17 24.50 -1.21 -3.66
N GLN A 18 24.24 -2.05 -4.67
CA GLN A 18 22.93 -2.21 -5.31
C GLN A 18 21.80 -2.60 -4.32
N PHE A 19 22.15 -3.16 -3.16
CA PHE A 19 21.21 -3.57 -2.11
C PHE A 19 21.01 -2.54 -1.00
N PHE A 20 21.79 -1.46 -0.94
CA PHE A 20 21.69 -0.45 0.13
C PHE A 20 20.63 0.62 -0.14
N HIS A 21 20.08 0.67 -1.36
CA HIS A 21 18.97 1.57 -1.69
C HIS A 21 17.63 0.85 -1.51
N MET A 22 17.08 0.93 -0.29
CA MET A 22 15.75 0.41 0.02
C MET A 22 14.73 1.54 -0.02
N CYS A 23 13.67 1.38 -0.82
CA CYS A 23 12.54 2.31 -0.79
C CYS A 23 11.81 2.21 0.55
N CYS A 24 11.31 3.33 1.05
CA CYS A 24 10.50 3.34 2.26
C CYS A 24 9.24 2.47 2.05
N CYS A 25 9.01 1.53 2.96
CA CYS A 25 7.87 0.63 2.98
C CYS A 25 6.53 1.38 2.93
N ALA A 26 6.40 2.43 3.73
CA ALA A 26 5.23 3.29 3.75
C ALA A 26 4.99 3.97 2.39
N HIS A 27 6.07 4.36 1.70
CA HIS A 27 5.97 4.93 0.36
C HIS A 27 5.46 3.93 -0.66
N ILE A 28 5.96 2.69 -0.66
CA ILE A 28 5.47 1.62 -1.56
C ILE A 28 4.00 1.32 -1.30
N LEU A 29 3.60 1.19 -0.03
CA LEU A 29 2.19 0.97 0.35
C LEU A 29 1.29 2.09 -0.15
N ASN A 30 1.71 3.34 0.03
CA ASN A 30 0.96 4.50 -0.48
C ASN A 30 0.80 4.44 -2.00
N LEU A 31 1.86 4.08 -2.75
CA LEU A 31 1.78 3.95 -4.20
C LEU A 31 0.83 2.84 -4.65
N ILE A 32 0.77 1.71 -3.93
CA ILE A 32 -0.19 0.62 -4.19
C ILE A 32 -1.62 1.11 -3.97
N VAL A 33 -1.87 1.77 -2.84
CA VAL A 33 -3.20 2.28 -2.50
C VAL A 33 -3.69 3.31 -3.51
N LEU A 34 -2.86 4.29 -3.85
CA LEU A 34 -3.22 5.34 -4.82
C LEU A 34 -3.57 4.76 -6.20
N ASP A 35 -2.83 3.76 -6.65
CA ASP A 35 -3.10 3.08 -7.93
C ASP A 35 -4.45 2.36 -7.90
N GLY A 36 -4.76 1.67 -6.80
CA GLY A 36 -6.06 1.01 -6.62
C GLY A 36 -7.25 1.97 -6.59
N LEU A 37 -7.09 3.14 -5.96
CA LEU A 37 -8.17 4.13 -5.83
C LEU A 37 -8.41 4.94 -7.11
N SER A 38 -7.44 4.97 -8.02
CA SER A 38 -7.46 5.79 -9.25
C SER A 38 -8.67 5.55 -10.17
N HIS A 39 -9.33 4.40 -10.08
CA HIS A 39 -10.49 4.06 -10.91
C HIS A 39 -11.76 3.74 -10.11
N VAL A 40 -11.69 3.85 -8.77
CA VAL A 40 -12.72 3.33 -7.86
C VAL A 40 -13.44 4.47 -7.16
N VAL A 41 -12.72 5.57 -6.86
CA VAL A 41 -13.24 6.62 -5.99
C VAL A 41 -13.06 8.04 -6.52
N VAL A 42 -12.55 8.21 -7.75
CA VAL A 42 -12.26 9.54 -8.32
C VAL A 42 -13.50 10.42 -8.33
N ASP A 43 -14.62 9.90 -8.83
CA ASP A 43 -15.84 10.69 -8.93
C ASP A 43 -16.55 10.84 -7.56
N GLY A 44 -16.52 9.80 -6.72
CA GLY A 44 -17.15 9.82 -5.39
C GLY A 44 -16.43 10.74 -4.39
N VAL A 45 -15.09 10.72 -4.36
CA VAL A 45 -14.30 11.62 -3.51
C VAL A 45 -14.48 13.07 -3.94
N GLN A 46 -14.53 13.34 -5.24
CA GLN A 46 -14.76 14.69 -5.72
C GLN A 46 -16.15 15.20 -5.31
N ARG A 47 -17.20 14.38 -5.43
CA ARG A 47 -18.56 14.74 -4.98
C ARG A 47 -18.64 15.02 -3.47
N ILE A 48 -17.87 14.31 -2.66
CA ILE A 48 -17.81 14.59 -1.22
C ILE A 48 -17.02 15.85 -0.91
N ARG A 49 -15.90 16.08 -1.59
CA ARG A 49 -15.16 17.34 -1.46
C ARG A 49 -16.06 18.52 -1.81
N ASP A 50 -16.78 18.40 -2.92
CA ASP A 50 -17.77 19.38 -3.38
C ASP A 50 -18.89 19.57 -2.35
N SER A 51 -19.35 18.49 -1.71
CA SER A 51 -20.32 18.55 -0.60
C SER A 51 -19.80 19.27 0.64
N VAL A 52 -18.58 18.96 1.10
CA VAL A 52 -17.98 19.62 2.26
C VAL A 52 -17.76 21.10 1.96
N VAL A 53 -17.32 21.42 0.74
CA VAL A 53 -17.17 22.80 0.26
C VAL A 53 -18.52 23.51 0.22
N PHE A 54 -19.61 22.85 -0.20
CA PHE A 54 -20.95 23.44 -0.18
C PHE A 54 -21.37 23.87 1.23
N TRP A 55 -21.18 23.00 2.23
CA TRP A 55 -21.57 23.29 3.62
C TRP A 55 -20.64 24.30 4.31
N THR A 56 -19.36 24.32 3.96
CA THR A 56 -18.37 25.25 4.54
C THR A 56 -18.27 26.59 3.81
N ALA A 57 -18.76 26.69 2.57
CA ALA A 57 -18.72 27.92 1.80
C ALA A 57 -19.68 29.00 2.35
N PHE A 58 -19.13 30.19 2.57
CA PHE A 58 -19.90 31.38 2.92
C PHE A 58 -20.52 32.07 1.69
N ASP A 59 -19.95 31.87 0.50
CA ASP A 59 -20.36 32.52 -0.74
C ASP A 59 -21.54 31.79 -1.41
N LYS A 60 -22.62 32.53 -1.68
CA LYS A 60 -23.83 32.05 -2.36
C LYS A 60 -23.58 31.64 -3.82
N ARG A 61 -22.58 32.21 -4.50
CA ARG A 61 -22.23 31.84 -5.89
C ARG A 61 -21.66 30.43 -5.97
N ILE A 62 -20.81 30.06 -5.02
CA ILE A 62 -20.23 28.72 -4.90
C ILE A 62 -21.34 27.72 -4.57
N LYS A 63 -22.25 28.07 -3.64
CA LYS A 63 -23.41 27.23 -3.30
C LYS A 63 -24.32 26.94 -4.49
N ASN A 64 -24.65 27.94 -5.32
CA ASN A 64 -25.50 27.74 -6.50
C ASN A 64 -24.87 26.82 -7.56
N ASN A 65 -23.54 26.88 -7.76
CA ASN A 65 -22.87 26.01 -8.72
C ASN A 65 -22.80 24.54 -8.25
N LEU A 66 -22.71 24.31 -6.94
CA LEU A 66 -22.62 22.96 -6.35
C LEU A 66 -24.00 22.31 -6.14
N TYR A 67 -25.09 23.09 -6.13
CA TYR A 67 -26.46 22.61 -5.93
C TYR A 67 -26.94 21.62 -7.01
N ASN A 68 -26.31 21.64 -8.19
CA ASN A 68 -26.68 20.78 -9.33
C ASN A 68 -26.06 19.37 -9.26
N ASN A 69 -25.27 19.05 -8.23
CA ASN A 69 -24.68 17.73 -8.04
C ASN A 69 -25.24 17.10 -6.76
N PRO A 70 -26.39 16.39 -6.82
CA PRO A 70 -27.05 15.88 -5.63
C PRO A 70 -26.17 14.82 -4.97
N GLN A 71 -26.03 14.92 -3.65
CA GLN A 71 -25.39 13.90 -2.82
C GLN A 71 -26.08 12.54 -3.05
N ASN A 72 -25.40 11.60 -3.71
CA ASN A 72 -25.90 10.25 -3.89
C ASN A 72 -25.51 9.40 -2.66
N ASN A 73 -26.49 8.80 -1.99
CA ASN A 73 -26.28 7.93 -0.82
C ASN A 73 -25.39 6.71 -1.16
N GLU A 74 -25.44 6.27 -2.42
CA GLU A 74 -24.64 5.17 -2.97
C GLU A 74 -23.13 5.45 -2.94
N ASP A 75 -22.72 6.72 -3.04
CA ASP A 75 -21.31 7.10 -2.98
C ASP A 75 -20.73 6.95 -1.58
N TRP A 76 -21.54 7.29 -0.57
CA TRP A 76 -21.15 7.16 0.83
C TRP A 76 -21.02 5.69 1.23
N GLU A 77 -21.94 4.84 0.78
CA GLU A 77 -21.85 3.39 0.98
C GLU A 77 -20.61 2.81 0.28
N THR A 78 -20.35 3.22 -0.96
CA THR A 78 -19.16 2.79 -1.71
C THR A 78 -17.87 3.19 -1.00
N LEU A 79 -17.82 4.41 -0.46
CA LEU A 79 -16.67 4.91 0.28
C LEU A 79 -16.49 4.22 1.63
N GLU A 80 -17.56 3.94 2.36
CA GLU A 80 -17.51 3.17 3.59
C GLU A 80 -16.85 1.81 3.32
N LYS A 81 -17.30 1.11 2.27
CA LYS A 81 -16.71 -0.18 1.88
C LYS A 81 -15.27 -0.08 1.42
N VAL A 82 -14.87 1.01 0.75
CA VAL A 82 -13.45 1.23 0.40
C VAL A 82 -12.63 1.51 1.66
N CYS A 83 -13.10 2.37 2.56
CA CYS A 83 -12.42 2.70 3.82
C CYS A 83 -12.22 1.47 4.71
N GLU A 84 -13.23 0.61 4.85
CA GLU A 84 -13.13 -0.68 5.54
C GLU A 84 -11.96 -1.54 5.00
N ARG A 85 -11.75 -1.52 3.68
CA ARG A 85 -10.68 -2.29 3.03
C ARG A 85 -9.32 -1.63 3.21
N LEU A 86 -9.25 -0.30 3.22
CA LEU A 86 -8.00 0.46 3.39
C LEU A 86 -7.46 0.41 4.82
N GLU A 87 -8.28 0.06 5.82
CA GLU A 87 -7.87 -0.05 7.22
C GLU A 87 -6.63 -0.96 7.39
N VAL A 88 -6.58 -2.08 6.67
CA VAL A 88 -5.43 -3.01 6.70
C VAL A 88 -4.11 -2.35 6.29
N PHE A 89 -4.16 -1.40 5.35
CA PHE A 89 -3.00 -0.64 4.91
C PHE A 89 -2.61 0.42 5.92
N SER A 90 -3.58 1.06 6.56
CA SER A 90 -3.35 2.04 7.64
C SER A 90 -2.62 1.38 8.81
N THR A 91 -3.12 0.25 9.31
CA THR A 91 -2.49 -0.51 10.39
C THR A 91 -1.09 -0.96 10.00
N THR A 92 -0.92 -1.53 8.81
CA THR A 92 0.39 -2.01 8.35
C THR A 92 1.40 -0.86 8.18
N THR A 93 0.96 0.29 7.71
CA THR A 93 1.81 1.49 7.58
C THR A 93 2.24 1.99 8.95
N HIS A 94 1.31 2.07 9.90
CA HIS A 94 1.61 2.44 11.28
C HIS A 94 2.68 1.52 11.89
N ASP A 95 2.57 0.21 11.67
CA ASP A 95 3.55 -0.76 12.16
C ASP A 95 4.94 -0.59 11.54
N PHE A 96 5.03 -0.15 10.27
CA PHE A 96 6.30 0.18 9.63
C PHE A 96 6.85 1.55 10.01
N SER A 97 5.97 2.47 10.41
CA SER A 97 6.32 3.80 10.91
C SER A 97 6.74 3.79 12.37
N ALA A 98 6.56 2.69 13.10
CA ALA A 98 6.98 2.56 14.49
C ALA A 98 8.51 2.68 14.63
N SER A 99 8.98 3.70 15.35
CA SER A 99 10.39 3.89 15.68
C SER A 99 10.70 3.23 17.03
N GLY A 100 11.43 2.12 17.01
CA GLY A 100 11.85 1.45 18.25
C GLY A 100 12.25 -0.02 18.11
N PHE A 101 11.94 -0.66 16.97
CA PHE A 101 12.28 -2.06 16.72
C PHE A 101 12.79 -2.22 15.29
N PRO A 102 13.68 -3.20 15.01
CA PRO A 102 14.01 -3.57 13.64
C PRO A 102 12.72 -3.98 12.94
N THR A 103 12.28 -3.24 11.92
CA THR A 103 11.04 -3.51 11.17
C THR A 103 11.26 -4.49 10.01
N VAL A 104 12.52 -4.71 9.63
CA VAL A 104 12.91 -5.54 8.48
C VAL A 104 12.42 -6.99 8.61
N ASN A 105 12.42 -7.55 9.83
CA ASN A 105 12.02 -8.92 10.08
C ASN A 105 10.49 -9.14 10.09
N ILE A 106 9.70 -8.10 10.37
CA ILE A 106 8.22 -8.14 10.30
C ILE A 106 7.67 -7.68 8.95
N TYR A 107 8.52 -7.07 8.12
CA TYR A 107 8.13 -6.55 6.82
C TYR A 107 7.63 -7.63 5.88
N PHE A 108 8.41 -8.70 5.65
CA PHE A 108 8.04 -9.74 4.70
C PHE A 108 6.71 -10.42 5.06
N PRO A 109 6.47 -10.86 6.31
CA PRO A 109 5.18 -11.43 6.69
C PRO A 109 4.00 -10.47 6.50
N LYS A 110 4.15 -9.19 6.87
CA LYS A 110 3.06 -8.19 6.75
C LYS A 110 2.74 -7.85 5.31
N ILE A 111 3.75 -7.63 4.47
CA ILE A 111 3.54 -7.34 3.04
C ILE A 111 2.93 -8.53 2.32
N TYR A 112 3.38 -9.76 2.63
CA TYR A 112 2.75 -10.94 2.07
C TYR A 112 1.29 -11.11 2.54
N THR A 113 1.01 -10.81 3.81
CA THR A 113 -0.36 -10.82 4.34
C THR A 113 -1.25 -9.82 3.59
N LEU A 114 -0.75 -8.61 3.30
CA LEU A 114 -1.46 -7.65 2.46
C LEU A 114 -1.78 -8.23 1.08
N ARG A 115 -0.83 -8.88 0.41
CA ARG A 115 -1.08 -9.55 -0.87
C ARG A 115 -2.21 -10.58 -0.77
N LEU A 116 -2.23 -11.41 0.28
CA LEU A 116 -3.29 -12.39 0.49
C LEU A 116 -4.65 -11.72 0.70
N VAL A 117 -4.71 -10.69 1.54
CA VAL A 117 -5.95 -9.95 1.83
C VAL A 117 -6.49 -9.30 0.54
N ILE A 118 -5.65 -8.63 -0.24
CA ILE A 118 -6.04 -8.04 -1.52
C ILE A 118 -6.48 -9.13 -2.51
N SER A 119 -5.82 -10.29 -2.53
CA SER A 119 -6.22 -11.41 -3.40
C SER A 119 -7.62 -11.93 -3.05
N ASN A 120 -7.97 -11.98 -1.77
CA ASN A 120 -9.32 -12.37 -1.33
C ASN A 120 -10.39 -11.36 -1.76
N TRP A 121 -10.03 -10.09 -2.01
CA TRP A 121 -10.96 -9.08 -2.50
C TRP A 121 -11.45 -9.34 -3.93
N HIS A 122 -10.77 -10.21 -4.70
CA HIS A 122 -11.30 -10.68 -5.97
C HIS A 122 -12.60 -11.48 -5.83
N SER A 123 -12.85 -12.08 -4.68
CA SER A 123 -14.11 -12.77 -4.38
C SER A 123 -15.21 -11.83 -3.87
N SER A 124 -14.96 -10.52 -3.85
CA SER A 124 -15.94 -9.53 -3.40
C SER A 124 -17.15 -9.44 -4.37
N PRO A 125 -18.38 -9.30 -3.85
CA PRO A 125 -19.56 -9.09 -4.69
C PRO A 125 -19.51 -7.76 -5.46
N TYR A 126 -18.73 -6.79 -4.97
CA TYR A 126 -18.65 -5.45 -5.53
C TYR A 126 -17.59 -5.33 -6.63
N ASP A 127 -18.01 -4.98 -7.85
CA ASP A 127 -17.16 -4.83 -9.04
C ASP A 127 -16.02 -3.83 -8.83
N TYR A 128 -16.33 -2.71 -8.18
CA TYR A 128 -15.36 -1.65 -7.88
C TYR A 128 -14.26 -2.15 -6.93
N ILE A 129 -14.58 -3.03 -5.96
CA ILE A 129 -13.59 -3.66 -5.07
C ILE A 129 -12.73 -4.65 -5.84
N ARG A 130 -13.31 -5.46 -6.74
CA ARG A 130 -12.53 -6.39 -7.56
C ARG A 130 -11.55 -5.66 -8.47
N LYS A 131 -11.98 -4.53 -9.04
CA LYS A 131 -11.12 -3.67 -9.87
C LYS A 131 -10.02 -2.98 -9.06
N MET A 132 -10.35 -2.49 -7.86
CA MET A 132 -9.37 -1.97 -6.90
C MET A 132 -8.29 -3.00 -6.60
N ALA A 133 -8.71 -4.23 -6.27
CA ALA A 133 -7.83 -5.34 -5.92
C ALA A 133 -6.89 -5.72 -7.08
N GLN A 134 -7.42 -5.76 -8.29
CA GLN A 134 -6.64 -6.05 -9.49
C GLN A 134 -5.49 -5.04 -9.67
N LEU A 135 -5.80 -3.74 -9.67
CA LEU A 135 -4.81 -2.68 -9.84
C LEU A 135 -3.76 -2.70 -8.71
N MET A 136 -4.21 -2.88 -7.46
CA MET A 136 -3.31 -3.00 -6.32
C MET A 136 -2.35 -4.19 -6.43
N LEU A 137 -2.81 -5.33 -6.95
CA LEU A 137 -1.97 -6.52 -7.14
C LEU A 137 -0.99 -6.39 -8.30
N GLU A 138 -1.41 -5.77 -9.40
CA GLU A 138 -0.52 -5.43 -10.52
C GLU A 138 0.60 -4.50 -10.05
N LYS A 139 0.25 -3.46 -9.28
CA LYS A 139 1.21 -2.53 -8.68
C LYS A 139 2.12 -3.24 -7.68
N TYR A 140 1.57 -4.07 -6.81
CA TYR A 140 2.32 -4.90 -5.86
C TYR A 140 3.39 -5.73 -6.58
N SER A 141 3.00 -6.46 -7.64
CA SER A 141 3.90 -7.35 -8.38
C SER A 141 5.14 -6.62 -8.89
N LYS A 142 4.94 -5.42 -9.45
CA LYS A 142 6.03 -4.56 -9.96
C LYS A 142 7.05 -4.19 -8.88
N TYR A 143 6.60 -3.84 -7.67
CA TYR A 143 7.50 -3.49 -6.57
C TYR A 143 8.13 -4.72 -5.91
N TRP A 144 7.40 -5.83 -5.85
CA TRP A 144 7.86 -7.04 -5.20
C TRP A 144 9.03 -7.69 -5.95
N ILE A 145 8.98 -7.76 -7.29
CA ILE A 145 10.06 -8.34 -8.12
C ILE A 145 11.44 -7.71 -7.80
N GLY A 146 11.49 -6.39 -7.55
CA GLY A 146 12.74 -5.69 -7.24
C GLY A 146 13.22 -5.79 -5.77
N VAL A 147 12.32 -6.02 -4.82
CA VAL A 147 12.60 -5.99 -3.37
C VAL A 147 12.86 -7.39 -2.76
N ASN A 148 12.51 -8.45 -3.49
CA ASN A 148 12.48 -9.83 -2.99
C ASN A 148 13.81 -10.38 -2.45
N GLY A 149 14.94 -10.05 -3.06
CA GLY A 149 16.23 -10.69 -2.73
C GLY A 149 16.70 -10.38 -1.31
N LEU A 150 16.87 -9.09 -1.00
CA LEU A 150 17.37 -8.65 0.30
C LEU A 150 16.39 -8.95 1.43
N MET A 151 15.10 -8.75 1.17
CA MET A 151 14.06 -8.96 2.16
C MET A 151 13.84 -10.45 2.47
N GLY A 152 13.99 -11.32 1.47
CA GLY A 152 14.03 -12.76 1.66
C GLY A 152 15.20 -13.17 2.56
N VAL A 153 16.41 -12.68 2.27
CA VAL A 153 17.60 -12.95 3.11
C VAL A 153 17.39 -12.50 4.55
N ALA A 154 16.90 -11.28 4.77
CA ALA A 154 16.64 -10.77 6.12
C ALA A 154 15.59 -11.60 6.88
N THR A 155 14.62 -12.16 6.17
CA THR A 155 13.60 -13.05 6.75
C THR A 155 14.17 -14.43 7.10
N ILE A 156 15.10 -14.97 6.29
CA ILE A 156 15.83 -16.22 6.62
C ILE A 156 16.69 -16.02 7.87
N LEU A 157 17.31 -14.85 7.99
CA LEU A 157 18.18 -14.52 9.11
C LEU A 157 17.39 -14.29 10.41
N ASP A 158 16.06 -14.13 10.36
CA ASP A 158 15.23 -14.16 11.57
C ASP A 158 15.17 -15.60 12.13
N PRO A 159 15.67 -15.84 13.36
CA PRO A 159 15.71 -17.16 13.98
C PRO A 159 14.32 -17.81 14.14
N ARG A 160 13.24 -17.02 14.11
CA ARG A 160 11.86 -17.49 14.25
C ARG A 160 11.30 -18.09 12.96
N TYR A 161 11.77 -17.60 11.80
CA TYR A 161 11.21 -17.97 10.49
C TYR A 161 12.13 -18.91 9.72
N LYS A 162 13.45 -18.66 9.72
CA LYS A 162 14.47 -19.45 9.03
C LYS A 162 14.07 -19.75 7.56
N MET A 163 14.43 -20.93 7.05
CA MET A 163 14.07 -21.39 5.69
C MET A 163 12.61 -21.86 5.55
N ALA A 164 11.90 -22.09 6.65
CA ALA A 164 10.53 -22.63 6.62
C ALA A 164 9.56 -21.65 5.96
N LEU A 165 9.70 -20.36 6.29
CA LEU A 165 8.81 -19.32 5.79
C LEU A 165 9.00 -19.07 4.28
N ILE A 166 10.24 -18.99 3.81
CA ILE A 166 10.54 -18.86 2.37
C ILE A 166 10.04 -20.06 1.59
N ARG A 167 10.22 -21.29 2.10
CA ARG A 167 9.71 -22.49 1.44
C ARG A 167 8.19 -22.46 1.29
N PHE A 168 7.46 -22.08 2.33
CA PHE A 168 5.99 -21.90 2.24
C PHE A 168 5.60 -20.87 1.18
N TYR A 169 6.35 -19.77 1.06
CA TYR A 169 6.02 -18.69 0.12
C TYR A 169 6.44 -18.94 -1.34
N PHE A 170 7.56 -19.62 -1.58
CA PHE A 170 8.00 -19.97 -2.94
C PHE A 170 7.30 -21.21 -3.48
N LEU A 171 6.95 -22.20 -2.64
CA LEU A 171 6.22 -23.40 -3.09
C LEU A 171 4.75 -23.12 -3.43
N LYS A 172 4.16 -22.03 -2.92
CA LYS A 172 2.78 -21.62 -3.23
C LYS A 172 2.67 -20.72 -4.48
N ASN A 173 3.80 -20.42 -5.12
CA ASN A 173 3.90 -19.63 -6.35
C ASN A 173 4.49 -20.44 -7.54
N ILE A 174 4.56 -21.77 -7.43
CA ILE A 174 4.79 -22.72 -8.53
C ILE A 174 3.49 -23.46 -8.79
#